data_AF-A0A661R304-F1
#
_entry.id   AF-A0A661R304-F1
#
_cell.length_a   1.000
_cell.length_b   1.000
_cell.length_c   1.000
_cell.angle_alpha   90.00
_cell.angle_beta   90.00
_cell.angle_gamma   90.00
#
_symmetry.space_group_name_H-M   'P 1'
#
loop_
_entity.id
_entity.type
_entity.pdbx_description
1 polymer ?
#
loop_
_entity_poly.entity_id
_entity_poly.type
_entity_poly.pdbx_seq_one_letter_code
_entity_poly.pdbx_strand_id
1 'polypeptide(L)'
;MTRYVIFIYSLAIILMTGNSLIFAQEDGDKLKLPTGTMMLTAPAHSQTKMSPVVFPHSTHFEFSCNSCHHDWDQASPVEGCASAGCHEKLWASPPGSTPLGEKRIKSLTGAYHKVCRDCHRSELEKIKSQGMSTKQAMSRFTAPIACEECHPASPETVENSLESLEIPLGTLTLMAPEGREAKRPPVEFPHGEHFDYSCQTCHHDWDGESPVQNCTVSGCHDQLEADEKTRNINDERNSLYFLAAYHKACIECHRNLRDQG
;
A
#
# COMPACT_ATOMS: atom_id res chain seq x y z
N MET A 1 79.11 -13.10 11.55
CA MET A 1 77.77 -12.87 12.13
C MET A 1 77.05 -11.84 11.26
N THR A 2 75.72 -11.98 11.11
CA THR A 2 74.78 -11.18 10.27
C THR A 2 74.70 -11.68 8.80
N ARG A 3 73.86 -12.67 8.45
CA ARG A 3 72.38 -12.69 8.20
C ARG A 3 71.94 -11.91 6.95
N TYR A 4 71.61 -12.61 5.87
CA TYR A 4 70.56 -12.22 4.91
C TYR A 4 69.82 -13.46 4.42
N VAL A 5 68.59 -13.62 4.92
CA VAL A 5 67.59 -14.55 4.42
C VAL A 5 66.73 -13.75 3.45
N ILE A 6 66.75 -14.12 2.17
CA ILE A 6 65.92 -13.49 1.14
C ILE A 6 64.57 -14.21 1.14
N PHE A 7 63.58 -13.61 1.80
CA PHE A 7 62.17 -13.98 1.65
C PHE A 7 61.61 -13.24 0.44
N ILE A 8 61.29 -13.96 -0.62
CA ILE A 8 60.55 -13.45 -1.77
C ILE A 8 59.08 -13.46 -1.37
N TYR A 9 58.55 -12.30 -0.97
CA TYR A 9 57.11 -12.10 -0.80
C TYR A 9 56.49 -11.78 -2.16
N SER A 10 55.66 -12.69 -2.66
CA SER A 10 54.76 -12.45 -3.78
C SER A 10 53.67 -11.47 -3.36
N LEU A 11 53.79 -10.22 -3.81
CA LEU A 11 52.76 -9.19 -3.67
C LEU A 11 51.64 -9.47 -4.67
N ALA A 12 50.60 -10.18 -4.26
CA ALA A 12 49.36 -10.28 -5.02
C ALA A 12 48.58 -8.96 -4.84
N ILE A 13 48.70 -8.06 -5.80
CA ILE A 13 47.86 -6.87 -5.92
C ILE A 13 46.49 -7.34 -6.42
N ILE A 14 45.55 -7.55 -5.51
CA ILE A 14 44.14 -7.74 -5.86
C ILE A 14 43.58 -6.34 -6.16
N LEU A 15 43.52 -6.01 -7.45
CA LEU A 15 42.70 -4.92 -7.96
C LEU A 15 41.23 -5.31 -7.74
N MET A 16 40.67 -4.89 -6.61
CA MET A 16 39.22 -4.81 -6.42
C MET A 16 38.71 -3.64 -7.28
N THR A 17 38.58 -3.87 -8.59
CA THR A 17 37.78 -2.99 -9.44
C THR A 17 36.33 -3.14 -8.99
N GLY A 18 35.72 -2.00 -8.64
CA GLY A 18 34.40 -1.91 -8.05
C GLY A 18 33.35 -2.70 -8.82
N ASN A 19 32.86 -3.75 -8.19
CA ASN A 19 31.50 -4.18 -8.37
C ASN A 19 30.67 -3.37 -7.37
N SER A 20 29.74 -2.59 -7.91
CA SER A 20 28.64 -1.98 -7.18
C SER A 20 28.10 -2.98 -6.16
N LEU A 21 28.24 -2.65 -4.88
CA LEU A 21 27.58 -3.39 -3.82
C LEU A 21 26.09 -3.10 -3.96
N ILE A 22 25.44 -4.00 -4.68
CA ILE A 22 23.99 -4.20 -4.69
C ILE A 22 23.57 -4.35 -3.23
N PHE A 23 22.64 -3.51 -2.79
CA PHE A 23 22.02 -3.59 -1.47
C PHE A 23 21.46 -5.01 -1.27
N ALA A 24 21.98 -5.72 -0.28
CA ALA A 24 21.39 -6.96 0.18
C ALA A 24 20.14 -6.61 0.98
N GLN A 25 19.01 -6.44 0.28
CA GLN A 25 17.71 -6.69 0.87
C GLN A 25 17.69 -8.19 1.19
N GLU A 26 17.66 -8.56 2.47
CA GLU A 26 17.28 -9.93 2.84
C GLU A 26 15.96 -10.22 2.12
N ASP A 27 15.89 -11.36 1.44
CA ASP A 27 14.78 -11.78 0.56
C ASP A 27 13.54 -12.07 1.41
N GLY A 28 12.97 -11.02 1.98
CA GLY A 28 11.71 -11.05 2.71
C GLY A 28 10.58 -11.33 1.74
N ASP A 29 9.51 -11.93 2.25
CA ASP A 29 8.32 -12.19 1.46
C ASP A 29 7.88 -10.91 0.72
N LYS A 30 7.53 -11.04 -0.56
CA LYS A 30 7.08 -9.92 -1.38
C LYS A 30 5.59 -10.05 -1.65
N LEU A 31 4.83 -9.01 -1.34
CA LEU A 31 3.45 -8.90 -1.77
C LEU A 31 3.41 -8.49 -3.23
N LYS A 32 2.74 -9.29 -4.06
CA LYS A 32 2.40 -8.91 -5.43
C LYS A 32 1.10 -8.13 -5.42
N LEU A 33 1.21 -6.82 -5.56
CA LEU A 33 0.07 -5.91 -5.61
C LEU A 33 -0.38 -5.75 -7.06
N PRO A 34 -1.57 -6.21 -7.46
CA PRO A 34 -2.07 -5.98 -8.81
C PRO A 34 -2.38 -4.48 -8.97
N THR A 35 -1.70 -3.80 -9.88
CA THR A 35 -1.94 -2.38 -10.17
C THR A 35 -2.88 -2.23 -11.38
N GLY A 36 -3.34 -1.01 -11.61
CA GLY A 36 -4.22 -0.64 -12.71
C GLY A 36 -5.67 -1.05 -12.49
N THR A 37 -6.30 -1.48 -13.57
CA THR A 37 -7.72 -1.83 -13.61
C THR A 37 -7.89 -3.33 -13.84
N MET A 38 -8.79 -3.93 -13.06
CA MET A 38 -9.10 -5.35 -13.13
C MET A 38 -10.59 -5.58 -13.39
N MET A 39 -10.91 -6.74 -13.94
CA MET A 39 -12.29 -7.18 -14.18
C MET A 39 -12.77 -8.09 -13.05
N LEU A 40 -13.80 -7.68 -12.32
CA LEU A 40 -14.48 -8.53 -11.35
C LEU A 40 -15.59 -9.31 -12.05
N THR A 41 -15.41 -10.63 -12.13
CA THR A 41 -16.38 -11.54 -12.73
C THR A 41 -17.06 -12.40 -11.67
N ALA A 42 -18.32 -12.75 -11.89
CA ALA A 42 -18.97 -13.77 -11.08
C ALA A 42 -18.26 -15.13 -11.24
N PRO A 43 -18.25 -16.00 -10.22
CA PRO A 43 -17.66 -17.33 -10.34
C PRO A 43 -18.29 -18.10 -11.50
N ALA A 44 -17.49 -18.83 -12.29
CA ALA A 44 -17.90 -19.45 -13.57
C ALA A 44 -19.15 -20.34 -13.48
N HIS A 45 -19.41 -20.93 -12.32
CA HIS A 45 -20.57 -21.81 -12.08
C HIS A 45 -21.84 -21.05 -11.67
N SER A 46 -21.77 -19.72 -11.56
CA SER A 46 -22.88 -18.88 -11.11
C SER A 46 -23.67 -18.34 -12.29
N GLN A 47 -24.99 -18.56 -12.30
CA GLN A 47 -25.86 -17.90 -13.28
C GLN A 47 -26.18 -16.48 -12.82
N THR A 48 -25.60 -15.49 -13.50
CA THR A 48 -25.93 -14.06 -13.32
C THR A 48 -26.23 -13.42 -14.67
N LYS A 49 -27.12 -12.42 -14.66
CA LYS A 49 -27.40 -11.56 -15.82
C LYS A 49 -26.59 -10.26 -15.79
N MET A 50 -25.86 -10.01 -14.71
CA MET A 50 -25.05 -8.81 -14.56
C MET A 50 -23.76 -8.94 -15.37
N SER A 51 -23.35 -7.86 -16.01
CA SER A 51 -22.04 -7.78 -16.66
C SER A 51 -20.90 -7.79 -15.64
N PRO A 52 -19.69 -8.19 -16.04
CA PRO A 52 -18.48 -7.96 -15.26
C PRO A 52 -18.31 -6.48 -14.84
N VAL A 53 -17.72 -6.27 -13.67
CA VAL A 53 -17.43 -4.91 -13.15
C VAL A 53 -16.00 -4.55 -13.51
N VAL A 54 -15.83 -3.39 -14.15
CA VAL A 54 -14.51 -2.76 -14.34
C VAL A 54 -14.13 -2.12 -13.01
N PHE A 55 -13.07 -2.59 -12.37
CA PHE A 55 -12.63 -2.16 -11.05
C PHE A 55 -11.23 -1.53 -11.12
N PRO A 56 -11.10 -0.20 -11.02
CA PRO A 56 -9.81 0.49 -10.99
C PRO A 56 -9.16 0.28 -9.62
N HIS A 57 -8.35 -0.77 -9.46
CA HIS A 57 -7.77 -1.14 -8.16
C HIS A 57 -6.80 -0.07 -7.67
N SER A 58 -5.97 0.50 -8.55
CA SER A 58 -5.00 1.55 -8.18
C SER A 58 -5.63 2.79 -7.55
N THR A 59 -6.82 3.20 -8.00
CA THR A 59 -7.51 4.36 -7.41
C THR A 59 -8.06 4.07 -6.02
N HIS A 60 -8.12 2.81 -5.60
CA HIS A 60 -8.60 2.39 -4.28
C HIS A 60 -7.46 2.21 -3.26
N PHE A 61 -6.18 2.41 -3.65
CA PHE A 61 -5.04 2.39 -2.72
C PHE A 61 -5.02 3.59 -1.76
N GLU A 62 -5.89 4.57 -1.96
CA GLU A 62 -6.20 5.62 -0.98
C GLU A 62 -6.86 5.07 0.30
N PHE A 63 -7.35 3.84 0.28
CA PHE A 63 -7.90 3.14 1.44
C PHE A 63 -6.91 2.08 1.95
N SER A 64 -7.01 1.73 3.23
CA SER A 64 -6.29 0.56 3.75
C SER A 64 -6.77 -0.72 3.08
N CYS A 65 -5.84 -1.65 2.81
CA CYS A 65 -6.13 -2.97 2.25
C CYS A 65 -7.22 -3.69 3.05
N ASN A 66 -7.15 -3.63 4.40
CA ASN A 66 -8.10 -4.27 5.31
C ASN A 66 -9.51 -3.63 5.29
N SER A 67 -9.70 -2.48 4.63
CA SER A 67 -11.05 -1.94 4.37
C SER A 67 -11.85 -2.82 3.42
N CYS A 68 -11.15 -3.54 2.53
CA CYS A 68 -11.73 -4.48 1.57
C CYS A 68 -11.39 -5.93 1.93
N HIS A 69 -10.10 -6.22 2.13
CA HIS A 69 -9.57 -7.52 2.55
C HIS A 69 -9.58 -7.64 4.07
N HIS A 70 -10.78 -7.57 4.65
CA HIS A 70 -10.98 -7.40 6.10
C HIS A 70 -10.51 -8.56 6.98
N ASP A 71 -10.22 -9.73 6.40
CA ASP A 71 -9.68 -10.90 7.10
C ASP A 71 -8.20 -11.14 6.75
N TRP A 72 -7.53 -10.22 6.04
CA TRP A 72 -6.11 -10.33 5.70
C TRP A 72 -5.21 -10.05 6.91
N ASP A 73 -4.19 -10.89 7.06
CA ASP A 73 -3.22 -10.86 8.17
C ASP A 73 -2.01 -9.97 7.90
N GLN A 74 -1.99 -9.23 6.78
CA GLN A 74 -0.92 -8.31 6.37
C GLN A 74 0.43 -9.00 6.10
N ALA A 75 0.43 -10.34 5.98
CA ALA A 75 1.63 -11.14 5.76
C ALA A 75 1.45 -12.20 4.66
N SER A 76 0.29 -12.86 4.62
CA SER A 76 -0.05 -13.86 3.62
C SER A 76 -0.39 -13.24 2.26
N PRO A 77 -0.43 -14.04 1.17
CA PRO A 77 -0.98 -13.57 -0.10
C PRO A 77 -2.43 -13.10 0.06
N VAL A 78 -2.75 -11.95 -0.55
CA VAL A 78 -4.09 -11.39 -0.49
C VAL A 78 -5.08 -12.27 -1.27
N GLU A 79 -6.17 -12.66 -0.60
CA GLU A 79 -7.21 -13.50 -1.17
C GLU A 79 -8.37 -12.69 -1.77
N GLY A 80 -9.01 -13.27 -2.80
CA GLY A 80 -10.25 -12.73 -3.37
C GLY A 80 -11.48 -13.05 -2.52
N CYS A 81 -12.54 -12.25 -2.67
CA CYS A 81 -13.75 -12.41 -1.86
C CYS A 81 -14.38 -13.81 -1.94
N ALA A 82 -14.24 -14.50 -3.08
CA ALA A 82 -14.82 -15.82 -3.34
C ALA A 82 -13.88 -16.99 -3.02
N SER A 83 -12.79 -16.77 -2.29
CA SER A 83 -11.92 -17.83 -1.79
C SER A 83 -12.68 -18.84 -0.91
N ALA A 84 -12.13 -20.05 -0.81
CA ALA A 84 -12.72 -21.12 -0.02
C ALA A 84 -12.84 -20.72 1.45
N GLY A 85 -14.02 -20.88 2.06
CA GLY A 85 -14.33 -20.44 3.41
C GLY A 85 -14.81 -18.98 3.51
N CYS A 86 -14.83 -18.23 2.41
CA CYS A 86 -15.24 -16.82 2.36
C CYS A 86 -16.62 -16.66 1.70
N HIS A 87 -16.76 -15.73 0.74
CA HIS A 87 -18.03 -15.37 0.12
C HIS A 87 -18.36 -16.22 -1.13
N GLU A 88 -18.29 -17.55 -1.04
CA GLU A 88 -18.44 -18.46 -2.19
C GLU A 88 -19.83 -18.46 -2.82
N LYS A 89 -20.88 -18.26 -2.00
CA LYS A 89 -22.26 -18.30 -2.48
C LYS A 89 -22.61 -16.96 -3.12
N LEU A 90 -22.93 -16.96 -4.42
CA LEU A 90 -23.33 -15.73 -5.13
C LEU A 90 -24.50 -15.00 -4.44
N TRP A 91 -25.49 -15.76 -3.99
CA TRP A 91 -26.71 -15.25 -3.35
C TRP A 91 -26.82 -15.69 -1.90
N ALA A 92 -27.49 -14.85 -1.09
CA ALA A 92 -27.75 -15.17 0.30
C ALA A 92 -28.62 -16.42 0.40
N SER A 93 -28.34 -17.28 1.36
CA SER A 93 -29.23 -18.40 1.66
C SER A 93 -30.55 -17.88 2.25
N PRO A 94 -31.67 -18.60 2.07
CA PRO A 94 -32.96 -18.21 2.61
C PRO A 94 -32.90 -17.93 4.12
N PRO A 95 -33.73 -17.02 4.65
CA PRO A 95 -33.82 -16.79 6.08
C PRO A 95 -34.09 -18.10 6.84
N GLY A 96 -33.31 -18.36 7.89
CA GLY A 96 -33.47 -19.55 8.74
C GLY A 96 -32.81 -20.84 8.23
N SER A 97 -32.10 -20.80 7.10
CA SER A 97 -31.40 -21.98 6.56
C SER A 97 -29.96 -22.14 7.05
N THR A 98 -29.46 -21.23 7.89
CA THR A 98 -28.11 -21.32 8.48
C THR A 98 -28.19 -22.18 9.74
N PRO A 99 -27.44 -23.30 9.82
CA PRO A 99 -27.37 -24.12 11.02
C PRO A 99 -27.02 -23.30 12.27
N LEU A 100 -27.65 -23.64 13.39
CA LEU A 100 -27.35 -23.05 14.70
C LEU A 100 -25.88 -23.31 15.04
N GLY A 101 -25.11 -22.24 15.24
CA GLY A 101 -23.69 -22.29 15.57
C GLY A 101 -22.73 -22.01 14.42
N GLU A 102 -23.20 -21.91 13.17
CA GLU A 102 -22.35 -21.53 12.04
C GLU A 102 -22.26 -20.01 11.85
N LYS A 103 -21.06 -19.50 11.53
CA LYS A 103 -20.85 -18.10 11.17
C LYS A 103 -21.67 -17.80 9.92
N ARG A 104 -22.58 -16.82 10.00
CA ARG A 104 -23.36 -16.38 8.84
C ARG A 104 -22.45 -15.59 7.89
N ILE A 105 -21.80 -16.30 6.96
CA ILE A 105 -21.01 -15.65 5.92
C ILE A 105 -21.95 -14.98 4.93
N LYS A 106 -21.68 -13.71 4.60
CA LYS A 106 -22.47 -12.97 3.61
C LYS A 106 -22.25 -13.61 2.23
N SER A 107 -23.28 -13.59 1.40
CA SER A 107 -23.13 -13.94 -0.01
C SER A 107 -22.19 -12.99 -0.74
N LEU A 108 -21.58 -13.43 -1.83
CA LEU A 108 -20.71 -12.62 -2.69
C LEU A 108 -21.36 -11.30 -3.10
N THR A 109 -22.62 -11.35 -3.55
CA THR A 109 -23.38 -10.14 -3.92
C THR A 109 -23.55 -9.18 -2.74
N GLY A 110 -23.77 -9.73 -1.54
CA GLY A 110 -23.90 -8.95 -0.32
C GLY A 110 -22.57 -8.37 0.16
N ALA A 111 -21.47 -9.07 -0.06
CA ALA A 111 -20.13 -8.61 0.24
C ALA A 111 -19.75 -7.44 -0.66
N TYR A 112 -19.80 -7.61 -1.99
CA TYR A 112 -19.50 -6.55 -2.97
C TYR A 112 -20.37 -5.31 -2.76
N HIS A 113 -21.69 -5.46 -2.60
CA HIS A 113 -22.55 -4.29 -2.36
C HIS A 113 -22.25 -3.56 -1.05
N LYS A 114 -21.76 -4.27 -0.03
CA LYS A 114 -21.33 -3.62 1.21
C LYS A 114 -20.03 -2.87 1.02
N VAL A 115 -19.01 -3.48 0.40
CA VAL A 115 -17.67 -2.87 0.29
C VAL A 115 -17.57 -1.81 -0.81
N CYS A 116 -18.30 -1.97 -1.91
CA CYS A 116 -18.29 -0.99 -3.02
C CYS A 116 -19.38 0.07 -2.79
N ARG A 117 -20.65 -0.32 -2.92
CA ARG A 117 -21.77 0.64 -2.99
C ARG A 117 -22.00 1.36 -1.66
N ASP A 118 -22.00 0.64 -0.54
CA ASP A 118 -22.29 1.27 0.75
C ASP A 118 -21.10 2.15 1.21
N CYS A 119 -19.86 1.78 0.88
CA CYS A 119 -18.68 2.63 1.07
C CYS A 119 -18.81 3.94 0.27
N HIS A 120 -19.07 3.84 -1.04
CA HIS A 120 -19.26 5.00 -1.91
C HIS A 120 -20.38 5.92 -1.41
N ARG A 121 -21.50 5.36 -0.92
CA ARG A 121 -22.56 6.16 -0.28
C ARG A 121 -22.05 6.90 0.96
N SER A 122 -21.28 6.22 1.81
CA SER A 122 -20.69 6.84 3.00
C SER A 122 -19.77 8.01 2.63
N GLU A 123 -18.90 7.85 1.63
CA GLU A 123 -18.02 8.93 1.16
C GLU A 123 -18.81 10.12 0.61
N LEU A 124 -19.86 9.87 -0.16
CA LEU A 124 -20.76 10.92 -0.62
C LEU A 124 -21.42 11.68 0.54
N GLU A 125 -21.87 10.97 1.58
CA GLU A 125 -22.44 11.62 2.77
C GLU A 125 -21.39 12.42 3.56
N LYS A 126 -20.15 11.96 3.64
CA LYS A 126 -19.04 12.74 4.23
C LYS A 126 -18.83 14.06 3.47
N ILE A 127 -18.79 14.03 2.13
CA ILE A 127 -18.64 15.23 1.31
C ILE A 127 -19.80 16.21 1.54
N LYS A 128 -21.04 15.71 1.64
CA LYS A 128 -22.21 16.54 1.98
C LYS A 128 -22.09 17.16 3.37
N SER A 129 -21.59 16.40 4.36
CA SER A 129 -21.44 16.87 5.74
C SER A 129 -20.45 18.03 5.89
N GLN A 130 -19.57 18.24 4.91
CA GLN A 130 -18.64 19.39 4.84
C GLN A 130 -19.32 20.70 4.38
N GLY A 131 -20.65 20.80 4.46
CA GLY A 131 -21.41 22.00 4.11
C GLY A 131 -21.63 22.19 2.60
N MET A 132 -21.39 21.15 1.79
CA MET A 132 -21.64 21.22 0.36
C MET A 132 -23.12 20.99 0.04
N SER A 133 -23.65 21.74 -0.93
CA SER A 133 -24.96 21.42 -1.50
C SER A 133 -24.92 20.06 -2.21
N THR A 134 -26.06 19.38 -2.32
CA THR A 134 -26.17 18.09 -3.02
C THR A 134 -25.58 18.13 -4.44
N LYS A 135 -25.82 19.24 -5.18
CA LYS A 135 -25.29 19.41 -6.53
C LYS A 135 -23.76 19.50 -6.54
N GLN A 136 -23.17 20.20 -5.58
CA GLN A 136 -21.71 20.31 -5.46
C GLN A 136 -21.09 18.98 -5.04
N ALA A 137 -21.69 18.29 -4.07
CA ALA A 137 -21.22 16.98 -3.62
C ALA A 137 -21.24 15.96 -4.76
N MET A 138 -22.34 15.87 -5.52
CA MET A 138 -22.44 14.99 -6.69
C MET A 138 -21.49 15.38 -7.83
N SER A 139 -21.11 16.65 -7.97
CA SER A 139 -20.12 17.05 -8.98
C SER A 139 -18.67 16.71 -8.62
N ARG A 140 -18.38 16.50 -7.33
CA ARG A 140 -17.05 16.14 -6.82
C ARG A 140 -16.89 14.64 -6.60
N PHE A 141 -17.99 13.95 -6.32
CA PHE A 141 -18.01 12.52 -6.08
C PHE A 141 -18.25 11.76 -7.38
N THR A 142 -17.20 11.12 -7.89
CA THR A 142 -17.22 10.39 -9.17
C THR A 142 -17.42 8.89 -9.02
N ALA A 143 -17.47 8.36 -7.79
CA ALA A 143 -17.54 6.92 -7.58
C ALA A 143 -18.97 6.38 -7.80
N PRO A 144 -19.11 5.21 -8.46
CA PRO A 144 -20.42 4.70 -8.88
C PRO A 144 -21.24 4.17 -7.70
N ILE A 145 -22.54 4.43 -7.70
CA ILE A 145 -23.47 3.91 -6.67
C ILE A 145 -24.70 3.24 -7.28
N ALA A 146 -24.96 3.46 -8.58
CA ALA A 146 -26.05 2.83 -9.31
C ALA A 146 -25.62 1.49 -9.92
N CYS A 147 -26.61 0.63 -10.18
CA CYS A 147 -26.36 -0.71 -10.72
C CYS A 147 -25.66 -0.65 -12.08
N GLU A 148 -26.14 0.21 -12.98
CA GLU A 148 -25.70 0.32 -14.37
C GLU A 148 -24.32 1.00 -14.49
N GLU A 149 -23.92 1.78 -13.48
CA GLU A 149 -22.59 2.40 -13.41
C GLU A 149 -21.53 1.36 -13.04
N CYS A 150 -21.86 0.40 -12.14
CA CYS A 150 -20.96 -0.71 -11.82
C CYS A 150 -21.06 -1.86 -12.84
N HIS A 151 -22.25 -2.13 -13.36
CA HIS A 151 -22.56 -3.21 -14.29
C HIS A 151 -23.09 -2.65 -15.62
N PRO A 152 -22.21 -2.08 -16.46
CA PRO A 152 -22.60 -1.50 -17.73
C PRO A 152 -23.13 -2.58 -18.69
N ALA A 153 -24.14 -2.25 -19.51
CA ALA A 153 -24.75 -3.21 -20.45
C ALA A 153 -23.76 -3.76 -21.49
N SER A 154 -22.72 -2.98 -21.81
CA SER A 154 -21.60 -3.39 -22.64
C SER A 154 -20.32 -3.03 -21.90
N PRO A 155 -19.79 -3.90 -21.04
CA PRO A 155 -18.51 -3.63 -20.39
C PRO A 155 -17.44 -3.52 -21.47
N GLU A 156 -16.64 -2.45 -21.41
CA GLU A 156 -15.41 -2.40 -22.17
C GLU A 156 -14.54 -3.59 -21.74
N THR A 157 -13.96 -4.29 -22.71
CA THR A 157 -12.99 -5.36 -22.40
C THR A 157 -11.72 -4.69 -21.94
N VAL A 158 -11.58 -4.51 -20.63
CA VAL A 158 -10.29 -4.14 -20.04
C VAL A 158 -9.47 -5.42 -19.95
N GLU A 159 -8.38 -5.46 -20.70
CA GLU A 159 -7.36 -6.49 -20.49
C GLU A 159 -6.79 -6.22 -19.10
N ASN A 160 -6.92 -7.19 -18.18
CA ASN A 160 -6.37 -7.04 -16.83
C ASN A 160 -4.89 -6.63 -16.99
N SER A 161 -4.50 -5.49 -16.43
CA SER A 161 -3.08 -5.14 -16.36
C SER A 161 -2.39 -6.25 -15.57
N LEU A 162 -1.62 -7.09 -16.26
CA LEU A 162 -0.81 -8.15 -15.65
C LEU A 162 0.39 -7.58 -14.87
N GLU A 163 0.46 -6.26 -14.75
CA GLU A 163 1.48 -5.56 -13.99
C GLU A 163 1.16 -5.68 -12.50
N SER A 164 2.04 -6.41 -11.82
CA SER A 164 2.02 -6.52 -10.37
C SER A 164 3.24 -5.80 -9.81
N LEU A 165 3.01 -4.91 -8.86
CA LEU A 165 4.07 -4.24 -8.13
C LEU A 165 4.54 -5.12 -6.97
N GLU A 166 5.85 -5.32 -6.85
CA GLU A 166 6.43 -6.05 -5.72
C GLU A 166 6.61 -5.10 -4.54
N ILE A 167 5.85 -5.34 -3.47
CA ILE A 167 5.93 -4.57 -2.22
C ILE A 167 6.64 -5.43 -1.18
N PRO A 168 7.69 -4.91 -0.50
CA PRO A 168 8.39 -5.69 0.51
C PRO A 168 7.52 -5.85 1.75
N LEU A 169 7.39 -7.10 2.23
CA LEU A 169 6.74 -7.42 3.50
C LEU A 169 7.76 -7.51 4.63
N GLY A 170 7.24 -7.54 5.86
CA GLY A 170 8.05 -7.71 7.06
C GLY A 170 8.75 -6.42 7.48
N THR A 171 9.98 -6.58 7.97
CA THR A 171 10.76 -5.49 8.58
C THR A 171 11.77 -4.93 7.58
N LEU A 172 11.77 -3.61 7.42
CA LEU A 172 12.73 -2.87 6.61
C LEU A 172 13.76 -2.19 7.51
N THR A 173 15.03 -2.28 7.16
CA THR A 173 16.08 -1.55 7.86
C THR A 173 16.25 -0.15 7.27
N LEU A 174 15.85 0.88 8.00
CA LEU A 174 16.01 2.28 7.59
C LEU A 174 17.36 2.82 8.08
N MET A 175 18.17 3.31 7.15
CA MET A 175 19.51 3.85 7.40
C MET A 175 19.60 5.31 7.00
N ALA A 176 20.63 6.01 7.49
CA ALA A 176 20.93 7.34 6.99
C ALA A 176 21.34 7.27 5.51
N PRO A 177 20.96 8.25 4.68
CA PRO A 177 21.36 8.31 3.29
C PRO A 177 22.89 8.47 3.15
N GLU A 178 23.42 8.10 1.99
CA GLU A 178 24.83 8.28 1.67
C GLU A 178 25.28 9.74 1.87
N GLY A 179 26.51 9.93 2.36
CA GLY A 179 27.04 11.27 2.67
C GLY A 179 26.62 11.83 4.03
N ARG A 180 25.76 11.12 4.79
CA ARG A 180 25.40 11.48 6.16
C ARG A 180 25.92 10.46 7.16
N GLU A 181 26.74 10.91 8.11
CA GLU A 181 27.13 10.07 9.25
C GLU A 181 25.92 9.82 10.18
N ALA A 182 25.60 8.55 10.39
CA ALA A 182 24.54 8.12 11.30
C ALA A 182 25.01 8.23 12.77
N LYS A 183 24.24 8.97 13.58
CA LYS A 183 24.49 9.11 15.03
C LYS A 183 23.74 8.11 15.90
N ARG A 184 22.90 7.28 15.29
CA ARG A 184 22.03 6.29 15.92
C ARG A 184 22.07 5.00 15.09
N PRO A 185 21.78 3.83 15.70
CA PRO A 185 21.61 2.60 14.95
C PRO A 185 20.51 2.74 13.88
N PRO A 186 20.56 1.90 12.82
CA PRO A 186 19.44 1.75 11.89
C PRO A 186 18.12 1.45 12.61
N VAL A 187 17.02 1.86 11.99
CA VAL A 187 15.67 1.60 12.50
C VAL A 187 15.11 0.36 11.81
N GLU A 188 14.77 -0.65 12.60
CA GLU A 188 13.99 -1.80 12.14
C GLU A 188 12.51 -1.39 12.07
N PHE A 189 12.01 -1.17 10.85
CA PHE A 189 10.67 -0.68 10.57
C PHE A 189 9.75 -1.83 10.14
N PRO A 190 8.78 -2.26 10.96
CA PRO A 190 7.85 -3.33 10.62
C PRO A 190 6.81 -2.83 9.61
N HIS A 191 7.16 -2.81 8.33
CA HIS A 191 6.35 -2.26 7.25
C HIS A 191 4.99 -2.98 7.12
N GLY A 192 4.98 -4.31 7.23
CA GLY A 192 3.76 -5.10 7.18
C GLY A 192 2.73 -4.72 8.26
N GLU A 193 3.19 -4.38 9.48
CA GLU A 193 2.31 -3.97 10.59
C GLU A 193 1.64 -2.60 10.37
N HIS A 194 2.05 -1.86 9.32
CA HIS A 194 1.49 -0.55 8.98
C HIS A 194 0.51 -0.60 7.81
N PHE A 195 0.12 -1.79 7.32
CA PHE A 195 -0.78 -1.93 6.16
C PHE A 195 -2.26 -1.63 6.46
N ASP A 196 -2.58 -1.41 7.73
CA ASP A 196 -3.83 -0.79 8.14
C ASP A 196 -3.93 0.71 7.77
N TYR A 197 -2.87 1.29 7.20
CA TYR A 197 -2.87 2.62 6.60
C TYR A 197 -2.79 2.55 5.07
N SER A 198 -3.35 3.55 4.38
CA SER A 198 -3.16 3.69 2.93
C SER A 198 -1.68 3.85 2.60
N CYS A 199 -1.21 3.26 1.50
CA CYS A 199 0.15 3.44 1.01
C CYS A 199 0.52 4.93 0.86
N GLN A 200 -0.44 5.76 0.44
CA GLN A 200 -0.27 7.21 0.27
C GLN A 200 -0.17 7.97 1.60
N THR A 201 -0.43 7.32 2.75
CA THR A 201 -0.14 7.92 4.07
C THR A 201 1.36 8.18 4.24
N CYS A 202 2.20 7.30 3.69
CA CYS A 202 3.66 7.44 3.73
C CYS A 202 4.25 7.81 2.37
N HIS A 203 3.78 7.14 1.30
CA HIS A 203 4.17 7.42 -0.09
C HIS A 203 3.19 8.43 -0.71
N HIS A 204 3.13 9.63 -0.14
CA HIS A 204 2.10 10.62 -0.42
C HIS A 204 2.06 11.16 -1.85
N ASP A 205 3.15 11.00 -2.61
CA ASP A 205 3.22 11.38 -4.03
C ASP A 205 3.12 10.17 -4.98
N TRP A 206 2.83 8.98 -4.46
CA TRP A 206 2.66 7.78 -5.29
C TRP A 206 1.32 7.80 -6.03
N ASP A 207 1.38 7.53 -7.33
CA ASP A 207 0.24 7.53 -8.26
C ASP A 207 -0.59 6.24 -8.22
N GLY A 208 -0.16 5.22 -7.47
CA GLY A 208 -0.83 3.93 -7.41
C GLY A 208 -0.44 2.95 -8.52
N GLU A 209 0.45 3.34 -9.44
CA GLU A 209 0.82 2.53 -10.62
C GLU A 209 2.34 2.40 -10.76
N SER A 210 3.07 3.51 -10.65
CA SER A 210 4.52 3.56 -10.79
C SER A 210 5.25 2.79 -9.67
N PRO A 211 6.53 2.41 -9.87
CA PRO A 211 7.33 1.84 -8.79
C PRO A 211 7.42 2.78 -7.60
N VAL A 212 7.08 2.28 -6.40
CA VAL A 212 7.16 3.06 -5.17
C VAL A 212 8.59 3.53 -4.92
N GLN A 213 8.75 4.84 -4.71
CA GLN A 213 10.05 5.46 -4.44
C GLN A 213 10.31 5.58 -2.93
N ASN A 214 11.58 5.61 -2.56
CA ASN A 214 11.99 5.98 -1.20
C ASN A 214 11.93 7.50 -0.99
N CYS A 215 11.89 7.93 0.27
CA CYS A 215 11.75 9.33 0.64
C CYS A 215 12.88 10.24 0.10
N THR A 216 14.08 9.68 -0.05
CA THR A 216 15.33 10.42 -0.35
C THR A 216 15.70 10.40 -1.83
N VAL A 217 14.77 10.02 -2.72
CA VAL A 217 14.97 10.16 -4.16
C VAL A 217 15.19 11.63 -4.51
N SER A 218 16.01 11.89 -5.53
CA SER A 218 16.39 13.26 -5.88
C SER A 218 15.17 14.13 -6.19
N GLY A 219 15.11 15.31 -5.59
CA GLY A 219 13.98 16.24 -5.70
C GLY A 219 12.86 16.02 -4.69
N CYS A 220 12.93 14.99 -3.86
CA CYS A 220 12.00 14.75 -2.74
C CYS A 220 12.66 15.17 -1.41
N HIS A 221 12.83 14.25 -0.46
CA HIS A 221 13.48 14.56 0.83
C HIS A 221 14.98 14.25 0.80
N ASP A 222 15.70 14.80 -0.18
CA ASP A 222 17.10 14.50 -0.48
C ASP A 222 18.11 15.44 0.18
N GLN A 223 17.67 16.45 0.94
CA GLN A 223 18.58 17.35 1.65
C GLN A 223 19.13 16.67 2.91
N LEU A 224 20.47 16.70 3.07
CA LEU A 224 21.20 16.04 4.16
C LEU A 224 21.34 16.89 5.44
N GLU A 225 21.06 18.18 5.35
CA GLU A 225 21.17 19.14 6.46
C GLU A 225 19.89 19.96 6.57
N ALA A 226 19.58 20.39 7.79
CA ALA A 226 18.48 21.30 8.05
C ALA A 226 18.83 22.74 7.62
N ASP A 227 17.81 23.58 7.44
CA ASP A 227 17.95 25.02 7.23
C ASP A 227 18.81 25.66 8.33
N GLU A 228 19.76 26.49 7.93
CA GLU A 228 20.74 27.10 8.85
C GLU A 228 20.09 27.94 9.95
N LYS A 229 18.89 28.47 9.70
CA LYS A 229 18.18 29.36 10.63
C LYS A 229 17.23 28.59 11.55
N THR A 230 16.99 27.31 11.33
CA THR A 230 16.06 26.52 12.15
C THR A 230 16.30 25.02 12.08
N ARG A 231 16.35 24.38 13.25
CA ARG A 231 16.37 22.92 13.38
C ARG A 231 14.99 22.32 13.66
N ASN A 232 13.93 23.13 13.60
CA ASN A 232 12.58 22.65 13.84
C ASN A 232 12.13 21.80 12.64
N ILE A 233 11.86 20.52 12.87
CA ILE A 233 11.38 19.60 11.84
C ILE A 233 10.02 20.00 11.26
N ASN A 234 9.24 20.79 12.01
CA ASN A 234 7.92 21.27 11.60
C ASN A 234 7.97 22.59 10.83
N ASP A 235 9.15 23.16 10.64
CA ASP A 235 9.34 24.35 9.80
C ASP A 235 9.31 23.96 8.31
N GLU A 236 8.58 24.73 7.49
CA GLU A 236 8.44 24.48 6.05
C GLU A 236 9.78 24.53 5.30
N ARG A 237 10.74 25.30 5.81
CA ARG A 237 12.10 25.36 5.26
C ARG A 237 12.84 24.03 5.33
N ASN A 238 12.42 23.15 6.22
CA ASN A 238 12.95 21.79 6.38
C ASN A 238 12.10 20.74 5.67
N SER A 239 11.22 21.13 4.74
CA SER A 239 10.34 20.19 4.02
C SER A 239 11.11 19.15 3.21
N LEU A 240 12.24 19.49 2.59
CA LEU A 240 13.08 18.54 1.82
C LEU A 240 14.18 17.88 2.67
N TYR A 241 14.26 18.19 3.97
CA TYR A 241 15.26 17.61 4.85
C TYR A 241 14.87 16.19 5.27
N PHE A 242 15.70 15.19 4.92
CA PHE A 242 15.35 13.77 5.06
C PHE A 242 14.91 13.40 6.49
N LEU A 243 15.61 13.88 7.51
CA LEU A 243 15.31 13.54 8.90
C LEU A 243 14.02 14.19 9.40
N ALA A 244 13.66 15.36 8.86
CA ALA A 244 12.35 15.95 9.14
C ALA A 244 11.23 15.10 8.54
N ALA A 245 11.40 14.58 7.32
CA ALA A 245 10.43 13.73 6.65
C ALA A 245 10.13 12.45 7.46
N TYR A 246 11.17 11.68 7.82
CA TYR A 246 10.99 10.46 8.62
C TYR A 246 10.39 10.76 10.00
N HIS A 247 10.86 11.80 10.71
CA HIS A 247 10.30 12.13 12.02
C HIS A 247 8.85 12.58 11.95
N LYS A 248 8.46 13.36 10.95
CA LYS A 248 7.05 13.73 10.75
C LYS A 248 6.19 12.51 10.50
N ALA A 249 6.56 11.69 9.51
CA ALA A 249 5.80 10.50 9.13
C ALA A 249 5.61 9.53 10.31
N CYS A 250 6.69 9.20 11.03
CA CYS A 250 6.63 8.20 12.10
C CYS A 250 6.10 8.78 13.42
N ILE A 251 6.71 9.88 13.89
CA ILE A 251 6.48 10.36 15.27
C ILE A 251 5.14 11.09 15.37
N GLU A 252 4.74 11.88 14.38
CA GLU A 252 3.46 12.60 14.46
C GLU A 252 2.28 11.62 14.40
N CYS A 253 2.34 10.61 13.52
CA CYS A 253 1.35 9.54 13.50
C CYS A 253 1.22 8.86 14.88
N HIS A 254 2.33 8.39 15.45
CA HIS A 254 2.29 7.71 16.76
C HIS A 254 1.85 8.63 17.91
N ARG A 255 2.17 9.93 17.86
CA ARG A 255 1.67 10.92 18.82
C ARG A 255 0.15 11.07 18.69
N ASN A 256 -0.36 11.23 17.48
CA ASN A 256 -1.79 11.39 17.22
C ASN A 256 -2.59 10.17 17.68
N LEU A 257 -2.06 8.96 17.48
CA LEU A 257 -2.69 7.73 17.97
C LEU A 257 -2.74 7.67 19.49
N ARG A 258 -1.67 8.08 20.17
CA ARG A 258 -1.65 8.15 21.64
C ARG A 258 -2.65 9.18 22.17
N ASP A 259 -2.76 10.33 21.52
CA ASP A 259 -3.62 11.42 21.99
C ASP A 259 -5.12 11.18 21.69
N GLN A 260 -5.43 10.18 20.86
CA GLN A 260 -6.79 9.67 20.60
C GLN A 260 -7.22 8.54 21.57
N GLY A 261 -6.32 8.10 22.46
CA GLY A 261 -6.53 7.03 23.44
C GLY A 261 -6.73 7.51 24.87
#